data_AF-A0A535J173-F1
#
_entry.id   AF-A0A535J173-F1
#
_cell.length_a   1.000
_cell.length_b   1.000
_cell.length_c   1.000
_cell.angle_alpha   90.00
_cell.angle_beta   90.00
_cell.angle_gamma   90.00
#
_symmetry.space_group_name_H-M   'P 1'
#
loop_
_entity.id
_entity.type
_entity.pdbx_description
1 polymer ?
#
loop_
_entity_poly.entity_id
_entity_poly.type
_entity_poly.pdbx_seq_one_letter_code
_entity_poly.pdbx_strand_id
1 'polypeptide(L)'
;MPGDFDEGCITITYSGTLPATVKQYGTQTAASTPSLAQYLDLRITRGTFSSAPSFDACSTFTPDATDYLGAGNGVIYDGTLANFDTTHTGFGNGLTDPSASAEVWTASESHVYKVRVTVQNNNAAAGLNATQTFSWEAQNN
;
A
#
# COMPACT_ATOMS: atom_id res chain seq x y z
N MET A 1 -19.54 -4.05 7.27
CA MET A 1 -19.86 -3.90 8.70
C MET A 1 -18.58 -3.52 9.46
N PRO A 2 -18.69 -2.96 10.67
CA PRO A 2 -17.54 -2.81 11.56
C PRO A 2 -16.62 -4.02 11.57
N GLY A 3 -15.32 -3.81 11.33
CA GLY A 3 -14.32 -4.87 11.28
C GLY A 3 -14.24 -5.65 9.97
N ASP A 4 -15.12 -5.39 9.00
CA ASP A 4 -14.93 -5.90 7.65
C ASP A 4 -13.64 -5.35 7.07
N PHE A 5 -12.98 -6.16 6.28
CA PHE A 5 -11.78 -5.76 5.58
C PHE A 5 -11.80 -6.29 4.15
N ASP A 6 -11.01 -5.64 3.32
CA ASP A 6 -10.63 -6.13 2.02
C ASP A 6 -9.10 -6.11 1.92
N GLU A 7 -8.54 -7.04 1.17
CA GLU A 7 -7.09 -7.10 0.96
C GLU A 7 -6.74 -7.58 -0.44
N GLY A 8 -5.71 -6.96 -1.01
CA GLY A 8 -5.14 -7.35 -2.30
C GLY A 8 -3.62 -7.32 -2.24
N CYS A 9 -2.99 -8.24 -2.96
CA CYS A 9 -1.55 -8.34 -3.08
C CYS A 9 -1.10 -8.02 -4.51
N ILE A 10 -0.17 -7.08 -4.62
CA ILE A 10 0.32 -6.54 -5.88
C ILE A 10 1.82 -6.83 -5.98
N THR A 11 2.21 -7.59 -7.00
CA THR A 11 3.62 -7.77 -7.37
C THR A 11 4.05 -6.64 -8.28
N ILE A 12 5.09 -5.91 -7.87
CA ILE A 12 5.74 -4.89 -8.69
C ILE A 12 7.09 -5.45 -9.12
N THR A 13 7.34 -5.47 -10.43
CA THR A 13 8.60 -5.89 -11.02
C THR A 13 9.22 -4.72 -11.76
N TYR A 14 10.44 -4.35 -11.39
CA TYR A 14 11.16 -3.28 -12.05
C TYR A 14 11.91 -3.80 -13.27
N SER A 15 11.44 -3.38 -14.45
CA SER A 15 12.00 -3.76 -15.75
C SER A 15 12.99 -2.74 -16.31
N GLY A 16 13.28 -1.66 -15.57
CA GLY A 16 14.26 -0.65 -15.95
C GLY A 16 15.70 -1.16 -15.84
N THR A 17 16.63 -0.39 -16.39
CA THR A 17 18.06 -0.73 -16.46
C THR A 17 18.96 0.18 -15.63
N LEU A 18 18.40 1.26 -15.07
CA LEU A 18 19.10 2.19 -14.20
C LEU A 18 18.61 2.03 -12.76
N PRO A 19 19.42 2.36 -11.75
CA PRO A 19 18.93 2.43 -10.38
C PRO A 19 17.75 3.40 -10.26
N ALA A 20 16.69 2.99 -9.59
CA ALA A 20 15.50 3.81 -9.40
C ALA A 20 15.04 3.83 -7.94
N THR A 21 14.34 4.90 -7.60
CA THR A 21 13.53 4.97 -6.39
C THR A 21 12.09 4.65 -6.77
N VAL A 22 11.47 3.68 -6.09
CA VAL A 22 10.04 3.40 -6.21
C VAL A 22 9.28 4.06 -5.08
N LYS A 23 8.20 4.75 -5.44
CA LYS A 23 7.29 5.35 -4.47
C LYS A 23 5.85 4.97 -4.77
N GLN A 24 5.06 4.85 -3.71
CA GLN A 24 3.63 4.59 -3.76
C GLN A 24 2.84 5.84 -3.38
N TYR A 25 1.72 6.10 -4.04
CA TYR A 25 0.80 7.17 -3.67
C TYR A 25 -0.64 6.79 -3.97
N GLY A 26 -1.56 7.49 -3.33
CA GLY A 26 -3.00 7.24 -3.39
C GLY A 26 -3.76 8.40 -4.00
N THR A 27 -4.81 8.07 -4.75
CA THR A 27 -5.77 9.05 -5.27
C THR A 27 -7.18 8.55 -5.06
N GLN A 28 -7.98 9.32 -4.33
CA GLN A 28 -9.41 9.09 -4.20
C GLN A 28 -10.14 9.66 -5.42
N THR A 29 -10.87 8.81 -6.15
CA THR A 29 -11.48 9.17 -7.44
C THR A 29 -12.98 9.42 -7.35
N ALA A 30 -13.66 8.87 -6.35
CA ALA A 30 -15.07 9.13 -6.05
C ALA A 30 -15.35 8.85 -4.57
N ALA A 31 -16.18 9.66 -3.91
CA ALA A 31 -16.53 9.43 -2.51
C ALA A 31 -17.83 10.11 -2.09
N SER A 32 -18.41 9.62 -1.00
CA SER A 32 -19.48 10.31 -0.26
C SER A 32 -18.98 11.58 0.43
N THR A 33 -19.90 12.41 0.93
CA THR A 33 -19.56 13.55 1.81
C THR A 33 -20.32 13.41 3.13
N PRO A 34 -19.64 13.07 4.26
CA PRO A 34 -18.21 12.78 4.37
C PRO A 34 -17.79 11.48 3.66
N SER A 35 -16.50 11.34 3.33
CA SER A 35 -15.95 10.16 2.65
C SER A 35 -15.79 8.98 3.61
N LEU A 36 -15.99 7.75 3.13
CA LEU A 36 -15.72 6.55 3.93
C LEU A 36 -14.24 6.41 4.31
N ALA A 37 -13.32 6.99 3.53
CA ALA A 37 -11.86 6.82 3.72
C ALA A 37 -11.35 7.30 5.08
N GLN A 38 -12.06 8.21 5.75
CA GLN A 38 -11.70 8.65 7.11
C GLN A 38 -11.97 7.59 8.18
N TYR A 39 -12.77 6.57 7.84
CA TYR A 39 -13.13 5.43 8.69
C TYR A 39 -12.53 4.11 8.21
N LEU A 40 -11.59 4.17 7.25
CA LEU A 40 -10.86 3.00 6.77
C LEU A 40 -9.44 3.03 7.33
N ASP A 41 -9.09 2.02 8.12
CA ASP A 41 -7.70 1.75 8.48
C ASP A 41 -7.02 1.09 7.29
N LEU A 42 -5.93 1.70 6.81
CA LEU A 42 -5.09 1.21 5.73
C LEU A 42 -3.78 0.70 6.32
N ARG A 43 -3.48 -0.57 6.05
CA ARG A 43 -2.19 -1.18 6.33
C ARG A 43 -1.56 -1.68 5.04
N ILE A 44 -0.34 -1.25 4.77
CA ILE A 44 0.44 -1.70 3.61
C ILE A 44 1.66 -2.47 4.12
N THR A 45 1.82 -3.70 3.65
CA THR A 45 2.88 -4.62 4.09
C THR A 45 3.70 -5.06 2.87
N ARG A 46 4.99 -4.80 2.89
CA ARG A 46 5.96 -5.32 1.91
C ARG A 46 6.35 -6.75 2.26
N GLY A 47 6.56 -7.55 1.23
CA GLY A 47 6.93 -8.94 1.37
C GLY A 47 7.27 -9.59 0.04
N THR A 48 7.16 -10.91 0.03
CA THR A 48 7.43 -11.76 -1.11
C THR A 48 6.35 -12.84 -1.26
N PHE A 49 6.28 -13.44 -2.43
CA PHE A 49 5.56 -14.69 -2.65
C PHE A 49 6.55 -15.83 -2.74
N SER A 50 6.29 -16.94 -2.05
CA SER A 50 7.00 -18.19 -2.32
C SER A 50 6.65 -18.75 -3.71
N SER A 51 5.45 -18.43 -4.20
CA SER A 51 4.98 -18.72 -5.56
C SER A 51 3.89 -17.71 -5.93
N ALA A 52 4.04 -16.97 -7.02
CA ALA A 52 3.08 -15.93 -7.38
C ALA A 52 1.67 -16.53 -7.63
N PRO A 53 0.63 -16.12 -6.88
CA PRO A 53 -0.74 -16.52 -7.13
C PRO A 53 -1.36 -15.68 -8.26
N SER A 54 -2.63 -15.95 -8.61
CA SER A 54 -3.39 -15.07 -9.50
C SER A 54 -3.57 -13.69 -8.85
N PHE A 55 -3.40 -12.62 -9.62
CA PHE A 55 -3.72 -11.27 -9.16
C PHE A 55 -5.21 -11.18 -8.76
N ASP A 56 -5.57 -10.58 -7.63
CA ASP A 56 -4.77 -9.91 -6.57
C ASP A 56 -4.65 -10.74 -5.28
N ALA A 57 -4.67 -12.08 -5.40
CA ALA A 57 -4.68 -12.96 -4.24
C ALA A 57 -3.43 -12.81 -3.37
N CYS A 58 -3.63 -12.84 -2.05
CA CYS A 58 -2.56 -12.81 -1.04
C CYS A 58 -2.13 -14.20 -0.56
N SER A 59 -2.57 -15.28 -1.21
CA SER A 59 -2.13 -16.62 -0.85
C SER A 59 -0.61 -16.74 -1.03
N THR A 60 0.06 -17.42 -0.10
CA THR A 60 1.53 -17.58 -0.07
C THR A 60 2.34 -16.29 0.17
N PHE A 61 1.68 -15.16 0.46
CA PHE A 61 2.36 -13.93 0.87
C PHE A 61 3.11 -14.16 2.18
N THR A 62 4.38 -13.79 2.18
CA THR A 62 5.23 -13.76 3.36
C THR A 62 5.73 -12.33 3.57
N PRO A 63 5.37 -11.66 4.68
CA PRO A 63 5.90 -10.34 5.00
C PRO A 63 7.42 -10.36 5.10
N ASP A 64 8.07 -9.25 4.77
CA ASP A 64 9.49 -9.08 5.05
C ASP A 64 9.75 -9.23 6.56
N ALA A 65 10.89 -9.81 6.93
CA ALA A 65 11.23 -10.02 8.34
C ALA A 65 11.54 -8.71 9.08
N THR A 66 11.84 -7.63 8.35
CA THR A 66 12.16 -6.31 8.90
C THR A 66 10.89 -5.61 9.40
N ASP A 67 10.92 -5.08 10.62
CA ASP A 67 9.89 -4.17 11.12
C ASP A 67 10.29 -2.72 10.84
N TYR A 68 9.87 -2.20 9.68
CA TYR A 68 10.29 -0.88 9.20
C TYR A 68 9.78 0.28 10.07
N LEU A 69 8.60 0.12 10.68
CA LEU A 69 7.91 1.19 11.41
C LEU A 69 7.72 0.91 12.90
N GLY A 70 8.13 -0.26 13.40
CA GLY A 70 7.73 -0.73 14.73
C GLY A 70 6.26 -1.16 14.79
N ALA A 71 5.64 -1.44 13.65
CA ALA A 71 4.22 -1.74 13.48
C ALA A 71 3.96 -3.19 13.02
N GLY A 72 5.02 -4.00 13.01
CA GLY A 72 5.03 -5.40 12.58
C GLY A 72 5.89 -5.63 11.35
N ASN A 73 6.31 -6.89 11.18
CA ASN A 73 7.11 -7.37 10.06
C ASN A 73 6.53 -6.94 8.70
N GLY A 74 7.36 -6.28 7.90
CA GLY A 74 7.04 -5.82 6.56
C GLY A 74 6.11 -4.60 6.51
N VAL A 75 5.62 -4.08 7.62
CA VAL A 75 4.64 -2.97 7.59
C VAL A 75 5.34 -1.67 7.20
N ILE A 76 4.92 -1.09 6.08
CA ILE A 76 5.47 0.15 5.51
C ILE A 76 4.50 1.34 5.60
N TYR A 77 3.23 1.07 5.93
CA TYR A 77 2.25 2.09 6.28
C TYR A 77 1.20 1.52 7.22
N ASP A 78 0.83 2.29 8.25
CA ASP A 78 -0.25 1.99 9.19
C ASP A 78 -0.93 3.30 9.60
N GLY A 79 -2.15 3.53 9.13
CA GLY A 79 -2.89 4.78 9.35
C GLY A 79 -4.25 4.76 8.64
N THR A 80 -4.96 5.88 8.55
CA THR A 80 -6.21 5.92 7.79
C THR A 80 -5.97 6.05 6.28
N LEU A 81 -6.92 5.57 5.47
CA LEU A 81 -6.90 5.79 4.03
C LEU A 81 -6.95 7.28 3.68
N ALA A 82 -7.79 8.05 4.38
CA ALA A 82 -7.84 9.51 4.17
C ALA A 82 -6.51 10.21 4.47
N ASN A 83 -5.75 9.76 5.49
CA ASN A 83 -4.43 10.30 5.74
C ASN A 83 -3.45 9.94 4.62
N PHE A 84 -3.51 8.71 4.10
CA PHE A 84 -2.66 8.29 2.99
C PHE A 84 -2.90 9.17 1.74
N ASP A 85 -4.17 9.37 1.38
CA ASP A 85 -4.58 10.16 0.21
C ASP A 85 -4.16 11.64 0.31
N THR A 86 -4.05 12.19 1.52
CA THR A 86 -3.66 13.59 1.73
C THR A 86 -2.16 13.78 1.89
N THR A 87 -1.44 12.75 2.32
CA THR A 87 0.01 12.82 2.60
C THR A 87 0.86 12.28 1.46
N HIS A 88 0.36 11.33 0.67
CA HIS A 88 1.06 10.67 -0.43
C HIS A 88 0.27 10.84 -1.74
N THR A 89 0.45 11.99 -2.39
CA THR A 89 -0.37 12.42 -3.55
C THR A 89 0.32 12.29 -4.90
N GLY A 90 1.60 11.93 -4.93
CA GLY A 90 2.41 11.79 -6.15
C GLY A 90 3.86 11.49 -5.80
N PHE A 91 4.76 11.42 -6.78
CA PHE A 91 6.15 11.03 -6.54
C PHE A 91 6.91 11.95 -5.54
N GLY A 92 6.63 13.26 -5.54
CA GLY A 92 7.32 14.21 -4.66
C GLY A 92 7.18 13.87 -3.17
N ASN A 93 6.01 13.40 -2.76
CA ASN A 93 5.64 13.06 -1.38
C ASN A 93 5.15 11.61 -1.21
N GLY A 94 5.37 10.75 -2.21
CA GLY A 94 4.93 9.36 -2.17
C GLY A 94 5.66 8.55 -1.10
N LEU A 95 4.98 7.51 -0.61
CA LEU A 95 5.51 6.56 0.35
C LEU A 95 6.67 5.84 -0.33
N THR A 96 7.88 6.08 0.16
CA THR A 96 9.09 5.51 -0.45
C THR A 96 9.23 4.06 -0.05
N ASP A 97 9.52 3.18 -1.01
CA ASP A 97 9.78 1.79 -0.72
C ASP A 97 11.00 1.66 0.22
N PRO A 98 10.88 1.00 1.39
CA PRO A 98 11.91 1.07 2.42
C PRO A 98 12.89 -0.10 2.38
N SER A 99 14.16 0.20 2.62
CA SER A 99 15.23 -0.73 3.00
C SER A 99 15.81 -0.32 4.36
N ALA A 100 17.08 -0.62 4.67
CA ALA A 100 17.77 0.03 5.80
C ALA A 100 17.88 1.57 5.60
N SER A 101 17.74 2.03 4.36
CA SER A 101 17.53 3.42 3.93
C SER A 101 16.40 3.43 2.87
N ALA A 102 16.23 4.47 2.02
CA ALA A 102 15.36 4.31 0.85
C ALA A 102 15.87 3.14 -0.02
N GLU A 103 14.97 2.30 -0.55
CA GLU A 103 15.32 1.19 -1.44
C GLU A 103 15.86 1.71 -2.78
N VAL A 104 16.87 1.03 -3.31
CA VAL A 104 17.43 1.31 -4.64
C VAL A 104 17.10 0.13 -5.53
N TRP A 105 16.04 0.28 -6.31
CA TRP A 105 15.55 -0.78 -7.18
C TRP A 105 16.50 -1.02 -8.34
N THR A 106 16.83 -2.29 -8.55
CA THR A 106 17.72 -2.75 -9.62
C THR A 106 16.98 -3.60 -10.65
N ALA A 107 17.60 -3.79 -11.82
CA ALA A 107 16.95 -4.48 -12.93
C ALA A 107 16.46 -5.89 -12.55
N SER A 108 15.21 -6.19 -12.90
CA SER A 108 14.50 -7.46 -12.62
C SER A 108 14.20 -7.74 -11.15
N GLU A 109 14.35 -6.75 -10.27
CA GLU A 109 13.91 -6.84 -8.89
C GLU A 109 12.38 -6.81 -8.77
N SER A 110 11.85 -7.55 -7.80
CA SER A 110 10.43 -7.62 -7.53
C SER A 110 10.13 -7.56 -6.03
N HIS A 111 9.13 -6.77 -5.66
CA HIS A 111 8.54 -6.76 -4.33
C HIS A 111 7.04 -6.98 -4.41
N VAL A 112 6.47 -7.56 -3.36
CA VAL A 112 5.03 -7.76 -3.21
C VAL A 112 4.50 -6.83 -2.13
N TYR A 113 3.40 -6.15 -2.41
CA TYR A 113 2.71 -5.29 -1.47
C TYR A 113 1.33 -5.86 -1.18
N LYS A 114 1.10 -6.23 0.08
CA LYS A 114 -0.21 -6.51 0.61
C LYS A 114 -0.85 -5.21 1.10
N VAL A 115 -1.92 -4.80 0.45
CA VAL A 115 -2.74 -3.64 0.82
C VAL A 115 -3.99 -4.18 1.51
N ARG A 116 -4.21 -3.80 2.77
CA ARG A 116 -5.41 -4.16 3.52
C ARG A 116 -6.12 -2.90 3.99
N VAL A 117 -7.41 -2.82 3.72
CA VAL A 117 -8.32 -1.79 4.23
C VAL A 117 -9.30 -2.42 5.20
N THR A 118 -9.51 -1.82 6.37
CA THR A 118 -10.42 -2.32 7.41
C THR A 118 -11.39 -1.22 7.82
N VAL A 119 -12.68 -1.52 7.83
CA VAL A 119 -13.73 -0.60 8.29
C VAL A 119 -13.66 -0.50 9.81
N GLN A 120 -13.36 0.69 10.31
CA GLN A 120 -13.39 0.98 11.74
C GLN A 120 -14.77 0.68 12.33
N ASN A 121 -14.81 0.29 13.60
CA ASN A 121 -16.06 0.12 14.32
C ASN A 121 -16.67 1.48 14.69
N ASN A 122 -17.28 2.14 13.71
CA ASN A 122 -17.88 3.46 13.85
C ASN A 122 -19.20 3.55 13.09
N ASN A 123 -20.30 3.85 13.78
CA ASN A 123 -21.62 3.96 13.16
C ASN A 123 -21.68 5.07 12.10
N ALA A 124 -20.82 6.09 12.18
CA ALA A 124 -20.75 7.15 11.18
C ALA A 124 -20.20 6.67 9.83
N ALA A 125 -19.59 5.48 9.76
CA ALA A 125 -19.12 4.89 8.51
C ALA A 125 -20.27 4.26 7.68
N ALA A 126 -21.42 3.99 8.29
CA ALA A 126 -22.50 3.25 7.64
C ALA A 126 -23.08 4.03 6.44
N GLY A 127 -23.21 3.35 5.30
CA GLY A 127 -23.81 3.91 4.07
C GLY A 127 -22.88 4.84 3.27
N LEU A 128 -21.64 5.06 3.71
CA LEU A 128 -20.66 5.86 2.98
C LEU A 128 -19.89 5.01 1.95
N ASN A 129 -19.28 5.68 0.98
CA ASN A 129 -18.37 5.07 0.01
C ASN A 129 -17.10 5.91 -0.19
N ALA A 130 -16.07 5.25 -0.70
CA ALA A 130 -14.84 5.82 -1.22
C ALA A 130 -14.27 4.88 -2.30
N THR A 131 -13.78 5.44 -3.40
CA THR A 131 -13.10 4.73 -4.48
C THR A 131 -11.64 5.15 -4.50
N GLN A 132 -10.75 4.17 -4.34
CA GLN A 132 -9.32 4.38 -4.20
C GLN A 132 -8.53 3.86 -5.40
N THR A 133 -7.53 4.64 -5.82
CA THR A 133 -6.47 4.19 -6.72
C THR A 133 -5.13 4.23 -5.99
N PHE A 134 -4.42 3.11 -5.95
CA PHE A 134 -3.01 3.06 -5.55
C PHE A 134 -2.13 3.05 -6.79
N SER A 135 -1.06 3.84 -6.77
CA SER A 135 -0.09 3.94 -7.85
C SER A 135 1.31 3.69 -7.34
N TRP A 136 2.11 2.96 -8.12
CA TRP A 136 3.53 2.78 -7.91
C TRP A 136 4.25 3.45 -9.07
N GLU A 137 5.21 4.31 -8.76
CA GLU A 137 6.00 5.03 -9.76
C GLU A 137 7.48 4.84 -9.45
N ALA A 138 8.24 4.47 -10.47
CA ALA A 138 9.69 4.41 -10.41
C ALA A 138 10.28 5.62 -11.13
N GLN A 139 11.18 6.36 -10.48
CA GLN A 139 12.01 7.36 -11.16
C GLN A 139 13.48 7.00 -10.98
N ASN A 140 14.21 7.10 -12.09
CA ASN A 140 15.66 6.90 -12.09
C ASN A 140 16.33 8.04 -11.32
N ASN A 141 17.38 7.71 -10.58
CA ASN A 141 18.18 8.67 -9.84
C ASN A 141 19.31 9.26 -10.69
#